data_AF-A0A7Y8LNT1-F1
#
_entry.id   AF-A0A7Y8LNT1-F1
#
_cell.length_a   1.000
_cell.length_b   1.000
_cell.length_c   1.000
_cell.angle_alpha   90.00
_cell.angle_beta   90.00
_cell.angle_gamma   90.00
#
_symmetry.space_group_name_H-M   'P 1'
#
loop_
_entity.id
_entity.type
_entity.pdbx_description
1 polymer ?
#
loop_
_entity_poly.entity_id
_entity_poly.type
_entity_poly.pdbx_seq_one_letter_code
_entity_poly.pdbx_strand_id
1 'polypeptide(L)'
;MQVFYWIVLLIVIGIALFAVQNSDAPLVTIRLALWKIETSLIYTILGSIGLGIIITLLFWIPRAIRASFKKRKVDQETPST
;
A
#
# COMPACT_ATOMS: atom_id res chain seq x y z
N MET A 1 -11.55 -20.10 1.85
CA MET A 1 -10.48 -19.61 2.76
C MET A 1 -9.15 -20.34 2.55
N GLN A 2 -9.08 -21.67 2.57
CA GLN A 2 -7.81 -22.41 2.40
C GLN A 2 -7.07 -22.12 1.09
N VAL A 3 -7.76 -22.08 -0.04
CA VAL A 3 -7.15 -21.76 -1.36
C VAL A 3 -6.52 -20.37 -1.37
N PHE A 4 -7.13 -19.40 -0.69
CA PHE A 4 -6.60 -18.04 -0.59
C PHE A 4 -5.26 -18.02 0.16
N TYR A 5 -5.13 -18.77 1.26
CA TYR A 5 -3.87 -18.88 1.98
C TYR A 5 -2.75 -19.51 1.13
N TRP A 6 -3.08 -20.51 0.31
CA TRP A 6 -2.12 -21.09 -0.63
C TRP A 6 -1.65 -20.09 -1.70
N ILE A 7 -2.57 -19.29 -2.24
CA ILE A 7 -2.22 -18.23 -3.20
C ILE A 7 -1.32 -17.19 -2.53
N VAL A 8 -1.67 -16.73 -1.33
CA VAL A 8 -0.85 -15.76 -0.58
C VAL A 8 0.54 -16.34 -0.29
N LEU A 9 0.63 -17.60 0.13
CA LEU A 9 1.90 -18.28 0.38
C LEU A 9 2.77 -18.31 -0.90
N LEU A 10 2.19 -18.67 -2.04
CA LEU A 10 2.91 -18.68 -3.33
C LEU A 10 3.40 -17.29 -3.73
N ILE A 11 2.60 -16.24 -3.52
CA ILE A 11 3.01 -14.85 -3.77
C ILE A 11 4.18 -14.47 -2.86
N VAL A 12 4.11 -14.77 -1.56
CA VAL A 12 5.19 -14.46 -0.61
C VAL A 12 6.49 -15.16 -0.98
N ILE A 13 6.42 -16.45 -1.34
CA ILE A 13 7.59 -17.19 -1.82
C ILE A 13 8.15 -16.57 -3.09
N GLY A 14 7.30 -16.21 -4.06
CA GLY A 14 7.72 -15.55 -5.29
C GLY A 14 8.43 -14.22 -5.05
N ILE A 15 7.91 -13.39 -4.13
CA ILE A 15 8.54 -12.12 -3.73
C ILE A 15 9.90 -12.37 -3.07
N ALA A 16 10.01 -13.37 -2.18
CA ALA A 16 11.26 -13.71 -1.53
C ALA A 16 12.33 -14.18 -2.53
N LEU A 17 11.96 -15.05 -3.46
CA LEU A 17 12.87 -15.51 -4.53
C LEU A 17 13.28 -14.35 -5.43
N PHE A 18 12.33 -13.49 -5.84
CA PHE A 18 12.63 -12.30 -6.62
C PHE A 18 13.62 -11.38 -5.89
N ALA A 19 13.43 -11.16 -4.59
CA ALA A 19 14.32 -10.32 -3.80
C ALA A 19 15.74 -10.90 -3.68
N VAL A 20 15.85 -12.21 -3.47
CA VAL A 20 17.17 -12.87 -3.40
C VAL A 20 17.86 -12.87 -4.77
N GLN A 21 17.14 -13.15 -5.85
CA GLN A 21 17.74 -13.17 -7.20
C GLN A 21 18.19 -11.79 -7.67
N ASN A 22 17.54 -10.73 -7.21
CA ASN A 22 17.84 -9.36 -7.60
C ASN A 22 18.65 -8.59 -6.54
N SER A 23 19.18 -9.27 -5.53
CA SER A 23 19.99 -8.61 -4.48
C SER A 23 21.30 -8.08 -5.02
N ASP A 24 21.89 -8.75 -6.01
CA ASP A 24 23.15 -8.36 -6.66
C ASP A 24 22.93 -7.66 -8.01
N ALA A 25 21.68 -7.35 -8.34
CA ALA A 25 21.35 -6.66 -9.58
C ALA A 25 21.94 -5.23 -9.59
N PRO A 26 22.33 -4.70 -10.76
CA PRO A 26 22.78 -3.32 -10.88
C PRO A 26 21.77 -2.32 -10.32
N LEU A 27 22.27 -1.21 -9.76
CA LEU A 27 21.41 -0.16 -9.23
C LEU A 27 20.48 0.39 -10.33
N VAL A 28 19.23 0.61 -9.96
CA VAL A 28 18.24 1.29 -10.78
C VAL A 28 18.37 2.79 -10.56
N THR A 29 18.42 3.54 -11.65
CA THR A 29 18.38 5.01 -11.61
C THR A 29 16.96 5.51 -11.80
N ILE A 30 16.41 6.14 -10.76
CA ILE A 30 15.13 6.85 -10.81
C ILE A 30 15.40 8.32 -11.11
N ARG A 31 14.73 8.86 -12.13
CA ARG A 31 14.78 10.30 -12.47
C ARG A 31 13.42 10.94 -12.21
N LEU A 32 13.39 11.91 -11.29
CA LEU A 32 12.18 12.65 -10.90
C LEU A 32 12.41 14.14 -11.12
N ALA A 33 11.95 14.65 -12.27
CA ALA A 33 12.19 16.03 -12.74
C ALA A 33 13.68 16.43 -12.71
N LEU A 34 14.17 16.95 -11.58
CA LEU A 34 15.57 17.36 -11.37
C LEU A 34 16.37 16.37 -10.50
N TRP A 35 15.71 15.39 -9.88
CA TRP A 35 16.31 14.47 -8.94
C TRP A 35 16.76 13.19 -9.66
N LYS A 36 17.95 12.71 -9.33
CA LYS A 36 18.48 11.42 -9.76
C LYS A 36 18.82 10.61 -8.51
N ILE A 37 18.14 9.48 -8.34
CA ILE A 37 18.31 8.59 -7.19
C ILE A 37 18.74 7.22 -7.71
N GLU A 38 19.83 6.68 -7.20
CA GLU A 38 20.31 5.33 -7.51
C GLU A 38 20.02 4.42 -6.32
N THR A 39 19.28 3.34 -6.53
CA THR A 39 18.91 2.41 -5.47
C THR A 39 18.64 1.02 -6.05
N SER A 40 18.50 0.00 -5.21
CA SER A 40 18.14 -1.34 -5.68
C SER A 40 16.70 -1.36 -6.21
N LEU A 41 16.44 -2.23 -7.18
CA LEU A 41 15.10 -2.43 -7.73
C LEU A 41 14.09 -2.81 -6.63
N ILE A 42 14.53 -3.65 -5.70
CA ILE A 42 13.71 -4.13 -4.58
C ILE A 42 13.28 -2.97 -3.69
N TYR A 43 14.22 -2.10 -3.29
CA TYR A 43 13.88 -0.92 -2.48
C TYR A 43 12.99 0.07 -3.23
N THR A 44 13.16 0.19 -4.55
CA THR A 44 12.27 1.00 -5.39
C THR A 44 10.82 0.50 -5.33
N ILE A 45 10.62 -0.81 -5.55
CA ILE A 45 9.30 -1.44 -5.53
C ILE A 45 8.69 -1.32 -4.13
N LEU A 46 9.42 -1.72 -3.09
CA LEU A 46 8.93 -1.70 -1.71
C LEU A 46 8.58 -0.27 -1.27
N GLY A 47 9.44 0.70 -1.62
CA GLY A 47 9.22 2.12 -1.37
C GLY A 47 7.98 2.66 -2.08
N SER A 48 7.76 2.31 -3.36
CA SER A 48 6.59 2.75 -4.12
C SER A 48 5.27 2.18 -3.57
N ILE A 49 5.25 0.91 -3.17
CA ILE A 49 4.08 0.27 -2.57
C ILE A 49 3.77 0.93 -1.23
N GLY A 50 4.79 1.07 -0.36
CA GLY A 50 4.65 1.73 0.94
C GLY A 50 4.14 3.17 0.80
N LEU A 51 4.71 3.94 -0.13
CA LEU A 51 4.28 5.31 -0.40
C LEU A 51 2.83 5.38 -0.91
N GLY A 52 2.44 4.47 -1.82
CA GLY A 52 1.06 4.37 -2.30
C GLY A 52 0.06 4.07 -1.18
N ILE A 53 0.41 3.17 -0.26
CA ILE A 53 -0.40 2.87 0.94
C ILE A 53 -0.52 4.12 1.82
N ILE A 54 0.59 4.79 2.12
CA ILE A 54 0.60 6.00 2.96
C ILE A 54 -0.28 7.09 2.35
N ILE A 55 -0.12 7.38 1.05
CA ILE A 55 -0.93 8.37 0.34
C ILE A 55 -2.41 7.99 0.39
N THR A 56 -2.74 6.72 0.13
CA THR A 56 -4.12 6.23 0.18
C THR A 56 -4.73 6.43 1.56
N LEU A 57 -4.01 6.02 2.62
CA LEU A 57 -4.46 6.17 3.99
C LEU A 57 -4.64 7.65 4.38
N LEU A 58 -3.71 8.51 3.98
CA LEU A 58 -3.76 9.95 4.26
C LEU A 58 -5.04 10.60 3.75
N PHE A 59 -5.53 10.22 2.57
CA PHE A 59 -6.78 10.75 2.01
C PHE A 59 -8.03 10.00 2.47
N TRP A 60 -7.91 8.69 2.69
CA TRP A 60 -9.05 7.85 3.05
C TRP A 60 -9.46 8.00 4.51
N ILE A 61 -8.50 8.08 5.45
CA ILE A 61 -8.78 8.15 6.89
C ILE A 61 -9.64 9.37 7.25
N PRO A 62 -9.30 10.61 6.84
CA PRO A 62 -10.12 11.77 7.19
C PRO A 62 -11.53 11.69 6.61
N ARG A 63 -11.66 11.14 5.39
CA ARG A 63 -12.97 10.92 4.74
C ARG A 63 -13.80 9.90 5.52
N ALA A 64 -13.21 8.78 5.90
CA ALA A 64 -13.88 7.73 6.67
C ALA A 64 -14.34 8.25 8.04
N ILE A 65 -13.50 9.03 8.72
CA ILE A 65 -13.83 9.68 10.00
C ILE A 65 -15.03 10.64 9.84
N ARG A 66 -14.99 11.54 8.84
CA ARG A 66 -16.10 12.47 8.56
C ARG A 66 -17.41 11.74 8.23
N ALA A 67 -17.34 10.68 7.43
CA ALA A 67 -18.51 9.87 7.08
C ALA A 67 -19.13 9.20 8.31
N SER A 68 -18.30 8.72 9.24
CA SER A 68 -18.75 8.13 10.51
C SER A 68 -19.51 9.14 11.38
N PHE A 69 -18.98 10.37 11.52
CA PHE A 69 -19.67 11.42 12.29
C PHE A 69 -20.99 11.87 11.65
N LYS A 70 -21.06 11.94 10.32
CA LYS A 70 -22.31 12.29 9.62
C LYS A 70 -23.39 11.24 9.85
N LYS A 71 -23.03 9.95 9.82
CA LYS A 71 -23.98 8.85 10.06
C LYS A 71 -24.55 8.90 11.49
N ARG A 72 -23.70 9.18 12.48
CA ARG A 72 -24.12 9.36 13.89
C ARG A 72 -25.11 10.51 14.11
N LYS A 73 -25.01 11.61 13.34
CA LYS A 73 -25.97 12.72 13.45
C LYS A 73 -27.34 12.34 12.89
N VAL A 74 -27.39 11.66 11.74
CA VAL A 74 -28.65 11.23 11.11
C VAL A 74 -29.40 10.25 12.01
N ASP A 75 -28.71 9.29 12.62
CA ASP A 75 -29.34 8.30 13.51
C ASP A 75 -29.89 8.93 14.82
N GLN A 76 -29.43 10.12 15.22
CA GLN A 76 -29.95 10.84 16.39
C GLN A 76 -31.13 11.77 16.06
N GLU A 77 -31.34 12.13 14.80
CA GLU A 77 -32.39 13.06 14.37
C GLU A 77 -33.69 12.35 13.90
N THR A 78 -33.64 11.05 13.61
CA THR A 78 -34.84 10.21 13.40
C THR A 78 -35.18 9.42 14.66
N PRO A 79 -36.30 9.72 15.36
CA PRO A 79 -36.80 8.86 16.42
C PRO A 79 -37.25 7.54 15.81
N SER A 80 -36.76 6.42 16.35
CA SER A 80 -37.31 5.10 16.07
C SER A 80 -38.80 5.12 16.38
N THR A 81 -39.63 5.03 15.34
CA THR A 81 -41.08 4.85 15.43
C THR A 81 -41.42 3.37 15.53
#